data_AF-A0A3C0S1N8-F1
#
_entry.id   AF-A0A3C0S1N8-F1
#
_cell.length_a   1.000
_cell.length_b   1.000
_cell.length_c   1.000
_cell.angle_alpha   90.00
_cell.angle_beta   90.00
_cell.angle_gamma   90.00
#
_symmetry.space_group_name_H-M   'P 1'
#
loop_
_entity.id
_entity.type
_entity.pdbx_description
1 polymer ?
#
loop_
_entity_poly.entity_id
_entity_poly.type
_entity_poly.pdbx_seq_one_letter_code
_entity_poly.pdbx_strand_id
1 'polypeptide(L)'
;MILAATNIQLLTPQHWKDYELIDCGDFEKLERFGDLILIRPEPQAVWPKALTDAEWNKRYHIKFKGRSATSGEWLKKNPQAQDRWHIEYKNKDVAIKFRLGLTSFKHVGIFPE
;
A
#
# COMPACT_ATOMS: atom_id res chain seq x y z
N MET A 1 -43.02 -4.80 -12.43
CA MET A 1 -41.73 -5.41 -12.07
C MET A 1 -40.92 -4.38 -11.30
N ILE A 2 -40.83 -4.52 -9.97
CA ILE A 2 -39.99 -3.65 -9.15
C ILE A 2 -38.58 -4.23 -9.25
N LEU A 3 -37.64 -3.48 -9.83
CA LEU A 3 -36.22 -3.83 -9.78
C LEU A 3 -35.81 -3.77 -8.29
N ALA A 4 -35.63 -4.94 -7.67
CA ALA A 4 -35.01 -5.00 -6.36
C ALA A 4 -33.61 -4.40 -6.51
N ALA A 5 -33.32 -3.32 -5.78
CA ALA A 5 -31.99 -2.74 -5.75
C ALA A 5 -31.03 -3.81 -5.23
N THR A 6 -30.09 -4.24 -6.07
CA THR A 6 -29.02 -5.15 -5.66
C THR A 6 -28.16 -4.42 -4.63
N ASN A 7 -28.28 -4.81 -3.36
CA ASN A 7 -27.48 -4.23 -2.30
C ASN A 7 -26.07 -4.82 -2.36
N ILE A 8 -25.09 -4.05 -2.82
CA ILE A 8 -23.68 -4.47 -2.82
C ILE A 8 -23.15 -4.33 -1.39
N GLN A 9 -22.86 -5.44 -0.74
CA GLN A 9 -22.22 -5.43 0.57
C GLN A 9 -20.72 -5.13 0.40
N LEU A 10 -20.28 -3.98 0.90
CA LEU A 10 -18.88 -3.58 0.91
C LEU A 10 -18.24 -3.97 2.25
N LEU A 11 -17.14 -4.72 2.19
CA LEU A 11 -16.30 -5.00 3.35
C LEU A 11 -15.02 -4.19 3.22
N THR A 12 -14.66 -3.46 4.27
CA THR A 12 -13.40 -2.72 4.35
C THR A 12 -12.78 -2.89 5.72
N PRO A 13 -11.45 -2.89 5.82
CA PRO A 13 -10.79 -3.01 7.11
C PRO A 13 -11.03 -1.75 7.96
N GLN A 14 -11.40 -1.95 9.22
CA GLN A 14 -11.89 -0.86 10.10
C GLN A 14 -10.86 -0.40 11.14
N HIS A 15 -9.81 -1.19 11.39
CA HIS A 15 -8.97 -1.03 12.58
C HIS A 15 -7.49 -0.80 12.29
N TRP A 16 -7.13 -0.56 11.03
CA TRP A 16 -5.76 -0.18 10.68
C TRP A 16 -5.42 1.20 11.23
N LYS A 17 -4.31 1.27 11.99
CA LYS A 17 -3.62 2.52 12.35
C LYS A 17 -2.30 2.65 11.59
N ASP A 18 -1.63 1.53 11.43
CA ASP A 18 -0.32 1.46 10.77
C ASP A 18 -0.42 1.20 9.26
N TYR A 19 -1.61 1.05 8.69
CA TYR A 19 -1.80 1.00 7.24
C TYR A 19 -2.73 2.12 6.77
N GLU A 20 -2.40 2.70 5.63
CA GLU A 20 -3.21 3.69 4.95
C GLU A 20 -2.91 3.68 3.44
N LEU A 21 -3.96 3.61 2.61
CA LEU A 21 -3.88 3.95 1.20
C LEU A 21 -4.04 5.47 1.07
N ILE A 22 -2.95 6.19 0.80
CA ILE A 22 -2.93 7.66 0.78
C ILE A 22 -3.50 8.20 -0.53
N ASP A 23 -3.06 7.63 -1.66
CA ASP A 23 -3.50 8.01 -3.00
C ASP A 23 -3.26 6.85 -3.98
N CYS A 24 -3.99 6.83 -5.09
CA CYS A 24 -3.77 5.88 -6.17
C CYS A 24 -4.25 6.46 -7.50
N GLY A 25 -3.58 6.06 -8.56
CA GLY A 25 -3.84 6.51 -9.91
C GLY A 25 -2.63 6.31 -10.81
N ASP A 26 -2.83 6.45 -12.11
CA ASP A 26 -1.84 6.22 -13.16
C ASP A 26 -1.08 4.90 -12.98
N PHE A 27 -1.83 3.84 -12.64
CA PHE A 27 -1.35 2.48 -12.41
C PHE A 27 -0.41 2.30 -11.21
N GLU A 28 -0.38 3.25 -10.28
CA GLU A 28 0.40 3.20 -9.05
C GLU A 28 -0.48 3.46 -7.81
N LYS A 29 0.02 3.05 -6.64
CA LYS A 29 -0.53 3.42 -5.34
C LYS A 29 0.55 3.89 -4.38
N LEU A 30 0.16 4.86 -3.55
CA LEU A 30 0.95 5.44 -2.47
C LEU A 30 0.38 4.95 -1.13
N GLU A 31 1.14 4.13 -0.41
CA GLU A 31 0.67 3.44 0.79
C GLU A 31 1.61 3.69 1.96
N ARG A 32 1.06 3.86 3.16
CA ARG A 32 1.82 3.90 4.42
C ARG A 32 1.74 2.56 5.13
N PHE A 33 2.89 2.08 5.60
CA PHE A 33 3.05 0.91 6.46
C PHE A 33 3.93 1.29 7.67
N GLY A 34 3.31 1.62 8.80
CA GLY A 34 3.95 2.24 9.95
C GLY A 34 4.48 3.63 9.56
N ASP A 35 5.79 3.81 9.65
CA ASP A 35 6.49 5.05 9.29
C ASP A 35 6.99 5.08 7.83
N LEU A 36 6.87 3.97 7.09
CA LEU A 36 7.33 3.89 5.71
C LEU A 36 6.20 4.13 4.73
N ILE A 37 6.41 5.08 3.80
CA ILE A 37 5.51 5.33 2.70
C ILE A 37 6.11 4.74 1.42
N LEU A 38 5.36 3.89 0.74
CA LEU A 38 5.79 3.12 -0.41
C LEU A 38 5.00 3.52 -1.65
N ILE A 39 5.68 3.58 -2.80
CA ILE A 39 5.03 3.56 -4.11
C ILE A 39 5.11 2.15 -4.69
N ARG A 40 3.97 1.58 -5.08
CA ARG A 40 3.90 0.26 -5.71
C ARG A 40 2.98 0.28 -6.95
N PRO A 41 3.21 -0.61 -7.94
CA PRO A 41 2.30 -0.77 -9.06
C PRO A 41 0.93 -1.29 -8.63
N GLU A 42 -0.12 -0.70 -9.17
CA GLU A 42 -1.53 -1.10 -9.02
C GLU A 42 -2.23 -1.03 -10.37
N PRO A 43 -2.26 -2.14 -11.15
CA PRO A 43 -2.81 -2.14 -12.52
C PRO A 43 -4.27 -1.71 -12.62
N GLN A 44 -5.03 -1.81 -11.53
CA GLN A 44 -6.44 -1.44 -11.52
C GLN A 44 -6.68 0.06 -11.23
N ALA A 45 -5.67 0.79 -10.77
CA ALA A 45 -5.76 2.24 -10.52
C ALA A 45 -5.60 3.05 -11.81
N VAL A 46 -6.54 2.87 -12.75
CA VAL A 46 -6.47 3.41 -14.12
C VAL A 46 -6.85 4.89 -14.24
N TRP A 47 -7.33 5.50 -13.15
CA TRP A 47 -7.69 6.91 -13.08
C TRP A 47 -6.47 7.78 -12.74
N PRO A 48 -6.51 9.10 -13.00
CA PRO A 48 -5.43 10.00 -12.60
C PRO A 48 -5.24 10.07 -11.08
N LYS A 49 -4.01 10.29 -10.64
CA LYS A 49 -3.70 10.54 -9.22
C LYS A 49 -4.44 11.79 -8.73
N ALA A 50 -4.92 11.75 -7.48
CA ALA A 50 -5.57 12.91 -6.88
C ALA A 50 -4.54 13.96 -6.39
N LEU A 51 -3.36 13.50 -5.94
CA LEU A 51 -2.26 14.35 -5.54
C LEU A 51 -1.31 14.62 -6.71
N THR A 52 -0.60 15.74 -6.63
CA THR A 52 0.43 16.08 -7.61
C THR A 52 1.65 15.15 -7.48
N ASP A 53 2.42 15.02 -8.57
CA ASP A 53 3.70 14.30 -8.55
C ASP A 53 4.68 14.89 -7.53
N ALA A 54 4.64 16.20 -7.27
CA ALA A 54 5.47 16.83 -6.25
C ALA A 54 5.09 16.35 -4.84
N GLU A 55 3.80 16.19 -4.54
CA GLU A 55 3.34 15.64 -3.26
C GLU A 55 3.69 14.17 -3.10
N TRP A 56 3.55 13.36 -4.16
CA TRP A 56 4.03 11.97 -4.15
C TRP A 56 5.54 11.93 -3.90
N ASN A 57 6.31 12.66 -4.70
CA ASN A 57 7.76 12.78 -4.59
C ASN A 57 8.22 13.37 -3.27
N LYS A 58 7.38 14.05 -2.50
CA LYS A 58 7.70 14.48 -1.13
C LYS A 58 7.48 13.36 -0.13
N ARG A 59 6.32 12.69 -0.20
CA ARG A 59 5.83 11.74 0.80
C ARG A 59 6.49 10.37 0.76
N TYR A 60 6.77 9.81 -0.42
CA TYR A 60 7.27 8.43 -0.48
C TYR A 60 8.68 8.30 0.10
N HIS A 61 8.99 7.16 0.70
CA HIS A 61 10.33 6.79 1.17
C HIS A 61 11.00 5.81 0.22
N ILE A 62 10.24 4.84 -0.28
CA ILE A 62 10.74 3.75 -1.13
C ILE A 62 9.75 3.51 -2.29
N LYS A 63 10.27 3.26 -3.50
CA LYS A 63 9.47 2.93 -4.68
C LYS A 63 9.86 1.57 -5.22
N PHE A 64 8.89 0.70 -5.53
CA PHE A 64 9.15 -0.52 -6.27
C PHE A 64 9.13 -0.23 -7.77
N LYS A 65 10.23 -0.53 -8.47
CA LYS A 65 10.35 -0.46 -9.91
C LYS A 65 10.32 -1.88 -10.48
N GLY A 66 9.23 -2.21 -11.18
CA GLY A 66 9.10 -3.50 -11.86
C GLY A 66 10.12 -3.65 -12.99
N ARG A 67 10.75 -4.82 -13.06
CA ARG A 67 11.57 -5.27 -14.21
C ARG A 67 10.81 -6.28 -15.07
N SER A 68 9.95 -7.09 -14.46
CA SER A 68 9.04 -8.03 -15.12
C SER A 68 7.71 -8.11 -14.36
N ALA A 69 6.82 -9.01 -14.79
CA ALA A 69 5.58 -9.31 -14.07
C ALA A 69 5.82 -9.80 -12.63
N THR A 70 6.96 -10.43 -12.36
CA THR A 70 7.27 -11.10 -11.08
C THR A 70 8.56 -10.62 -10.43
N SER A 71 9.29 -9.66 -11.00
CA SER A 71 10.54 -9.17 -10.41
C SER A 71 10.72 -7.67 -10.57
N GLY A 72 11.53 -7.09 -9.70
CA GLY A 72 11.87 -5.68 -9.72
C GLY A 72 12.87 -5.31 -8.66
N GLU A 73 13.02 -4.01 -8.43
CA GLU A 73 13.96 -3.44 -7.46
C GLU A 73 13.27 -2.40 -6.58
N TRP A 74 13.71 -2.32 -5.33
CA TRP A 74 13.27 -1.29 -4.39
C TRP A 74 14.25 -0.11 -4.40
N LEU A 75 13.77 1.05 -4.81
CA LEU A 75 14.52 2.30 -4.86
C LEU A 75 14.23 3.11 -3.60
N LYS A 76 15.21 3.22 -2.71
CA LYS A 76 15.12 4.01 -1.48
C LYS A 76 15.62 5.44 -1.72
N LYS A 77 14.90 6.45 -1.21
CA LYS A 77 15.44 7.81 -1.12
C LYS A 77 16.59 7.91 -0.12
N ASN A 78 16.43 7.26 1.03
CA ASN A 78 17.44 7.18 2.06
C ASN A 78 18.07 5.77 2.06
N PRO A 79 19.35 5.62 1.69
CA PRO A 79 20.04 4.33 1.71
C PRO A 79 20.03 3.63 3.09
N GLN A 80 19.91 4.41 4.18
CA GLN A 80 19.87 3.91 5.56
C GLN A 80 18.47 3.42 5.98
N ALA A 81 17.43 3.57 5.14
CA ALA A 81 16.10 3.06 5.46
C ALA A 81 16.15 1.53 5.60
N GLN A 82 15.53 1.01 6.65
CA GLN A 82 15.56 -0.41 6.98
C GLN A 82 14.84 -1.25 5.91
N ASP A 83 15.40 -2.43 5.59
CA ASP A 83 14.75 -3.39 4.68
C ASP A 83 13.61 -4.16 5.35
N ARG A 84 13.53 -4.11 6.68
CA ARG A 84 12.55 -4.84 7.49
C ARG A 84 12.08 -3.93 8.60
N TRP A 85 10.78 -3.93 8.84
CA TRP A 85 10.15 -3.14 9.90
C TRP A 85 8.94 -3.89 10.43
N HIS A 86 8.34 -3.36 11.51
CA HIS A 86 7.13 -3.94 12.08
C HIS A 86 5.97 -2.97 11.99
N ILE A 87 4.77 -3.53 11.85
CA ILE A 87 3.50 -2.81 11.98
C ILE A 87 2.58 -3.62 12.90
N GLU A 88 1.55 -2.98 13.42
CA GLU A 88 0.60 -3.60 14.33
C GLU A 88 -0.84 -3.45 13.83
N TYR A 89 -1.62 -4.52 14.00
CA TYR A 89 -3.07 -4.53 13.86
C TYR A 89 -3.68 -4.83 15.22
N LYS A 90 -4.65 -4.04 15.64
CA LYS A 90 -5.32 -4.24 16.92
C LYS A 90 -6.78 -3.89 16.84
N ASN A 91 -7.63 -4.82 17.27
CA ASN A 91 -9.03 -4.58 17.57
C ASN A 91 -9.35 -5.02 19.01
N LYS A 92 -10.63 -5.17 19.34
CA LYS A 92 -11.08 -5.60 20.67
C LYS A 92 -10.70 -7.04 21.05
N ASP A 93 -10.51 -7.90 20.05
CA ASP A 93 -10.34 -9.35 20.24
C ASP A 93 -8.88 -9.79 20.02
N VAL A 94 -8.13 -9.08 19.16
CA VAL A 94 -6.79 -9.48 18.75
C VAL A 94 -5.82 -8.28 18.66
N ALA A 95 -4.57 -8.54 19.01
CA ALA A 95 -3.43 -7.67 18.75
C ALA A 95 -2.32 -8.50 18.08
N ILE A 96 -2.00 -8.20 16.82
CA ILE A 96 -0.97 -8.90 16.04
C ILE A 96 0.11 -7.91 15.62
N LYS A 97 1.36 -8.33 15.78
CA LYS A 97 2.53 -7.64 15.25
C LYS A 97 3.06 -8.37 14.04
N PHE A 98 3.19 -7.67 12.92
CA PHE A 98 3.70 -8.21 11.66
C PHE A 98 5.12 -7.72 11.43
N ARG A 99 5.95 -8.56 10.82
CA ARG A 99 7.26 -8.17 10.31
C ARG A 99 7.17 -8.06 8.79
N LEU A 100 7.27 -6.85 8.29
CA LEU A 100 7.30 -6.56 6.85
C LEU A 100 8.75 -6.56 6.36
N GLY A 101 8.93 -6.69 5.06
CA GLY A 101 10.24 -6.46 4.45
C GLY A 101 10.23 -6.30 2.94
N LEU A 102 11.28 -5.64 2.46
CA LEU A 102 11.56 -5.51 1.04
C LEU A 102 12.08 -6.86 0.51
N THR A 103 11.41 -7.39 -0.50
CA THR A 103 11.78 -8.65 -1.17
C THR A 103 12.10 -8.39 -2.63
N SER A 104 12.51 -9.41 -3.38
CA SER A 104 12.64 -9.30 -4.85
C SER A 104 11.31 -9.06 -5.58
N PHE A 105 10.18 -9.17 -4.86
CA PHE A 105 8.82 -8.95 -5.35
C PHE A 105 8.24 -7.64 -4.81
N LYS A 106 7.13 -7.18 -5.41
CA LYS A 106 6.38 -6.00 -4.97
C LYS A 106 5.65 -6.16 -3.62
N HIS A 107 5.60 -7.38 -3.08
CA HIS A 107 4.90 -7.67 -1.83
C HIS A 107 5.80 -7.39 -0.63
N VAL A 108 5.20 -6.86 0.43
CA VAL A 108 5.89 -6.52 1.69
C VAL A 108 5.61 -7.52 2.83
N GLY A 109 4.76 -8.52 2.57
CA GLY A 109 4.45 -9.60 3.52
C GLY A 109 3.04 -9.55 4.14
N ILE A 110 2.20 -8.59 3.76
CA ILE A 110 0.81 -8.48 4.21
C ILE A 110 -0.10 -7.94 3.08
N PHE A 111 -1.37 -8.32 3.14
CA PHE A 111 -2.49 -7.80 2.37
C PHE A 111 -3.45 -7.14 3.37
N PRO A 112 -3.48 -5.79 3.47
CA PRO A 112 -4.24 -5.09 4.49
C PRO A 112 -5.73 -4.93 4.19
N GLU A 113 -6.18 -5.20 2.96
CA GLU A 113 -7.59 -5.26 2.57
C GLU A 113 -8.38 -6.36 3.30
#